data_AF-A0A427XCX7-F1
#
_entry.id   AF-A0A427XCX7-F1
#
_cell.length_a   1.000
_cell.length_b   1.000
_cell.length_c   1.000
_cell.angle_alpha   90.00
_cell.angle_beta   90.00
_cell.angle_gamma   90.00
#
_symmetry.space_group_name_H-M   'P 1'
#
loop_
_entity.id
_entity.type
_entity.pdbx_description
1 polymer ?
#
loop_
_entity_poly.entity_id
_entity_poly.type
_entity_poly.pdbx_seq_one_letter_code
_entity_poly.pdbx_strand_id
1 'polypeptide(L)'
;MTTTTTTTRTFPNETPEYRAARTALLEKEAELAALTRSVVAERQRLPPGGAIKDDYVFHTTSGTPIKLSDLFAKDKGSSLVIYSMMFPDGKPCPHCTNVVNGLEGVAATVGATHANFVVVAKAPHDQVAAYAAKMGWKDLTLLSSAGTTFNADYYAEEAQGARGGAGGQNSLLTVFRKLDDGSVHHHWTSEMAFKDNDESSFWPVYPLFGIINLTVEGDV
;
A
#
# COMPACT_ATOMS: atom_id res chain seq x y z
N MET A 1 -16.53 -0.85 32.63
CA MET A 1 -17.92 -0.61 32.21
C MET A 1 -17.86 0.17 30.92
N THR A 2 -17.99 -0.49 29.78
CA THR A 2 -18.09 0.16 28.46
C THR A 2 -19.53 0.65 28.33
N THR A 3 -19.72 1.97 28.31
CA THR A 3 -21.02 2.58 28.10
C THR A 3 -21.41 2.36 26.64
N THR A 4 -22.31 1.40 26.37
CA THR A 4 -22.90 1.21 25.04
C THR A 4 -23.79 2.42 24.74
N THR A 5 -23.24 3.42 24.07
CA THR A 5 -24.04 4.57 23.60
C THR A 5 -24.89 4.09 22.42
N THR A 6 -26.12 3.64 22.70
CA THR A 6 -27.06 3.25 21.65
C THR A 6 -27.37 4.46 20.77
N THR A 7 -27.18 4.32 19.47
CA THR A 7 -27.45 5.39 18.51
C THR A 7 -28.95 5.64 18.42
N THR A 8 -29.40 6.88 18.64
CA THR A 8 -30.83 7.27 18.61
C THR A 8 -31.36 7.58 17.21
N ARG A 9 -30.53 7.41 16.18
CA ARG A 9 -30.85 7.77 14.79
C ARG A 9 -31.50 6.59 14.07
N THR A 10 -32.62 6.86 13.41
CA THR A 10 -33.39 5.92 12.59
C THR A 10 -33.39 6.37 11.13
N PHE A 11 -33.59 5.43 10.20
CA PHE A 11 -33.71 5.73 8.76
C PHE A 11 -35.17 5.65 8.28
N PRO A 12 -35.53 6.33 7.17
CA PRO A 12 -36.89 6.28 6.63
C PRO A 12 -37.36 4.85 6.39
N ASN A 13 -38.56 4.53 6.89
CA ASN A 13 -39.26 3.25 6.70
C ASN A 13 -38.51 2.00 7.23
N GLU A 14 -37.56 2.15 8.17
CA GLU A 14 -36.87 0.98 8.73
C GLU A 14 -37.79 0.12 9.62
N THR A 15 -37.71 -1.20 9.47
CA THR A 15 -38.41 -2.14 10.35
C THR A 15 -37.66 -2.31 11.67
N PRO A 16 -38.33 -2.71 12.76
CA PRO A 16 -37.65 -3.04 14.02
C PRO A 16 -36.58 -4.13 13.87
N GLU A 17 -36.82 -5.13 13.00
CA GLU A 17 -35.86 -6.19 12.70
C GLU A 17 -34.59 -5.64 12.03
N TYR A 18 -34.74 -4.81 10.99
CA TYR A 18 -33.62 -4.15 10.33
C TYR A 18 -32.84 -3.26 11.31
N ARG A 19 -33.54 -2.53 12.18
CA ARG A 19 -32.91 -1.69 13.19
C ARG A 19 -32.10 -2.52 14.19
N ALA A 20 -32.65 -3.64 14.67
CA ALA A 20 -31.94 -4.55 15.56
C ALA A 20 -30.67 -5.11 14.88
N ALA A 21 -30.78 -5.56 13.63
CA ALA A 21 -29.65 -6.06 12.85
C ALA A 21 -28.55 -5.00 12.66
N ARG A 22 -28.93 -3.76 12.30
CA ARG A 22 -27.95 -2.66 12.17
C ARG A 22 -27.29 -2.27 13.49
N THR A 23 -28.00 -2.36 14.61
CA THR A 23 -27.41 -2.10 15.92
C THR A 23 -26.38 -3.16 16.28
N ALA A 24 -26.68 -4.43 16.00
CA ALA A 24 -25.70 -5.52 16.18
C ALA A 24 -24.49 -5.35 15.24
N LEU A 25 -24.70 -4.96 13.98
CA LEU A 25 -23.60 -4.66 13.04
C LEU A 25 -22.73 -3.50 13.51
N LEU A 26 -23.34 -2.42 14.01
CA LEU A 26 -22.60 -1.24 14.48
C LEU A 26 -21.63 -1.56 15.63
N GLU A 27 -22.01 -2.46 16.54
CA GLU A 27 -21.09 -2.92 17.60
C GLU A 27 -19.87 -3.63 16.99
N LYS A 28 -20.07 -4.45 15.94
CA LYS A 28 -18.96 -5.09 15.21
C LYS A 28 -18.10 -4.11 14.43
N GLU A 29 -18.71 -3.11 13.80
CA GLU A 29 -17.96 -2.02 13.14
C GLU A 29 -17.14 -1.22 14.16
N ALA A 30 -17.68 -0.98 15.36
CA ALA A 30 -16.97 -0.30 16.45
C ALA A 30 -15.78 -1.13 16.98
N GLU A 31 -15.98 -2.43 17.18
CA GLU A 31 -14.91 -3.40 17.51
C GLU A 31 -13.80 -3.37 16.43
N LEU A 32 -14.17 -3.46 15.14
CA LEU A 32 -13.23 -3.42 14.02
C LEU A 32 -12.46 -2.10 13.96
N ALA A 33 -13.12 -0.97 14.17
CA ALA A 33 -12.48 0.34 14.17
C ALA A 33 -11.49 0.49 15.33
N ALA A 34 -11.81 -0.07 16.52
CA ALA A 34 -10.91 -0.09 17.66
C ALA A 34 -9.68 -0.98 17.38
N LEU A 35 -9.88 -2.17 16.83
CA LEU A 35 -8.80 -3.07 16.45
C LEU A 35 -7.88 -2.44 15.39
N THR A 36 -8.46 -1.83 14.36
CA THR A 36 -7.72 -1.11 13.32
C THR A 36 -6.81 -0.04 13.91
N ARG A 37 -7.33 0.77 14.86
CA ARG A 37 -6.50 1.77 15.57
C ARG A 37 -5.39 1.13 16.40
N SER A 38 -5.65 0.00 17.07
CA SER A 38 -4.62 -0.74 17.82
C SER A 38 -3.51 -1.21 16.90
N VAL A 39 -3.85 -1.85 15.77
CA VAL A 39 -2.88 -2.36 14.79
C VAL A 39 -2.06 -1.23 14.14
N VAL A 40 -2.65 -0.06 13.91
CA VAL A 40 -1.90 1.13 13.47
C VAL A 40 -0.89 1.56 14.54
N ALA A 41 -1.30 1.62 15.81
CA ALA A 41 -0.43 2.04 16.90
C ALA A 41 0.69 1.02 17.21
N GLU A 42 0.45 -0.27 16.97
CA GLU A 42 1.46 -1.33 17.05
C GLU A 42 2.48 -1.21 15.92
N ARG A 43 2.03 -1.03 14.67
CA ARG A 43 2.92 -0.79 13.52
C ARG A 43 3.84 0.41 13.74
N GLN A 44 3.29 1.53 14.23
CA GLN A 44 4.07 2.74 14.52
C GLN A 44 5.14 2.55 15.60
N ARG A 45 4.93 1.60 16.53
CA ARG A 45 5.80 1.30 17.67
C ARG A 45 6.82 0.19 17.40
N LEU A 46 6.82 -0.41 16.21
CA LEU A 46 7.83 -1.40 15.84
C LEU A 46 9.23 -0.82 16.05
N PRO A 47 10.17 -1.59 16.63
CA PRO A 47 11.57 -1.19 16.66
C PRO A 47 12.10 -1.05 15.22
N PRO A 48 13.21 -0.32 15.00
CA PRO A 48 13.88 -0.32 13.71
C PRO A 48 14.14 -1.76 13.25
N GLY A 49 13.73 -2.08 12.03
CA GLY A 49 14.03 -3.36 11.40
C GLY A 49 15.48 -3.42 10.92
N GLY A 50 15.76 -4.36 10.00
CA GLY A 50 17.08 -4.46 9.40
C GLY A 50 17.48 -3.19 8.63
N ALA A 51 18.76 -2.82 8.70
CA ALA A 51 19.31 -1.80 7.81
C ALA A 51 19.16 -2.26 6.35
N ILE A 52 19.00 -1.31 5.43
CA ILE A 52 18.97 -1.66 4.00
C ILE A 52 20.28 -2.36 3.62
N LYS A 53 20.16 -3.45 2.86
CA LYS A 53 21.31 -4.23 2.38
C LYS A 53 22.18 -3.43 1.42
N ASP A 54 21.54 -2.67 0.52
CA ASP A 54 22.17 -1.81 -0.47
C ASP A 54 21.38 -0.50 -0.60
N ASP A 55 22.05 0.57 -1.03
CA ASP A 55 21.38 1.83 -1.39
C ASP A 55 20.91 1.77 -2.85
N TYR A 56 19.84 1.00 -3.07
CA TYR A 56 19.33 0.61 -4.39
C TYR A 56 19.11 1.81 -5.31
N VAL A 57 19.56 1.69 -6.57
CA VAL A 57 19.39 2.72 -7.61
C VAL A 57 18.18 2.39 -8.46
N PHE A 58 17.15 3.22 -8.34
CA PHE A 58 15.98 3.20 -9.21
C PHE A 58 16.17 4.15 -10.39
N HIS A 59 15.34 4.01 -11.41
CA HIS A 59 15.25 4.97 -12.51
C HIS A 59 13.87 5.61 -12.55
N THR A 60 13.80 6.93 -12.65
CA THR A 60 12.55 7.65 -12.90
C THR A 60 11.98 7.32 -14.28
N THR A 61 10.76 7.76 -14.57
CA THR A 61 10.17 7.67 -15.91
C THR A 61 10.96 8.43 -16.99
N SER A 62 11.80 9.40 -16.60
CA SER A 62 12.74 10.07 -17.51
C SER A 62 14.08 9.33 -17.67
N GLY A 63 14.26 8.20 -17.00
CA GLY A 63 15.52 7.44 -16.97
C GLY A 63 16.58 8.01 -16.03
N THR A 64 16.25 8.98 -15.19
CA THR A 64 17.20 9.57 -14.23
C THR A 64 17.42 8.61 -13.07
N PRO A 65 18.66 8.25 -12.71
CA PRO A 65 18.94 7.40 -11.57
C PRO A 65 18.66 8.13 -10.24
N ILE A 66 18.06 7.43 -9.28
CA ILE A 66 17.80 7.94 -7.93
C ILE A 66 18.01 6.82 -6.90
N LYS A 67 18.74 7.09 -5.83
CA LYS A 67 19.00 6.12 -4.77
C LYS A 67 17.84 6.03 -3.79
N LEU A 68 17.68 4.88 -3.13
CA LEU A 68 16.67 4.69 -2.08
C LEU A 68 16.80 5.75 -0.97
N SER A 69 18.03 6.05 -0.53
CA SER A 69 18.30 7.05 0.50
C SER A 69 17.92 8.48 0.10
N ASP A 70 17.89 8.77 -1.21
CA ASP A 70 17.52 10.07 -1.80
C ASP A 70 16.01 10.23 -1.99
N LEU A 71 15.21 9.16 -1.83
CA LEU A 71 13.75 9.20 -1.88
C LEU A 71 13.12 9.84 -0.63
N PHE A 72 13.92 10.11 0.40
CA PHE A 72 13.49 10.85 1.59
C PHE A 72 13.65 12.36 1.35
N ALA A 73 12.55 13.02 0.98
CA ALA A 73 12.53 14.45 0.74
C ALA A 73 12.86 15.22 2.03
N LYS A 74 13.68 16.28 1.91
CA LYS A 74 14.21 17.04 3.05
C LYS A 74 13.14 17.78 3.85
N ASP A 75 12.03 18.11 3.22
CA ASP A 75 10.87 18.80 3.78
C ASP A 75 9.79 17.85 4.33
N LYS A 76 10.03 16.53 4.25
CA LYS A 76 9.11 15.48 4.71
C LYS A 76 9.65 14.77 5.96
N GLY A 77 8.80 13.91 6.51
CA GLY A 77 9.15 13.05 7.64
C GLY A 77 10.12 11.93 7.23
N SER A 78 10.52 11.16 8.23
CA SER A 78 11.51 10.09 8.08
C SER A 78 10.97 8.77 7.52
N SER A 79 9.72 8.74 7.07
CA SER A 79 9.09 7.53 6.52
C SER A 79 9.02 7.57 4.99
N LEU A 80 9.35 6.45 4.37
CA LEU A 80 9.20 6.20 2.93
C LEU A 80 8.31 4.98 2.73
N VAL A 81 7.23 5.17 2.00
CA VAL A 81 6.30 4.11 1.60
C VAL A 81 6.54 3.80 0.13
N ILE A 82 6.82 2.53 -0.16
CA ILE A 82 7.01 2.01 -1.50
C ILE A 82 5.91 1.00 -1.79
N TYR A 83 5.11 1.28 -2.81
CA TYR A 83 4.20 0.28 -3.39
C TYR A 83 4.90 -0.43 -4.55
N SER A 84 5.15 -1.72 -4.40
CA SER A 84 5.67 -2.57 -5.48
C SER A 84 4.51 -3.07 -6.33
N MET A 85 4.42 -2.59 -7.57
CA MET A 85 3.45 -3.08 -8.54
C MET A 85 4.06 -4.20 -9.38
N MET A 86 3.27 -5.23 -9.64
CA MET A 86 3.69 -6.34 -10.47
C MET A 86 3.70 -5.93 -11.95
N PHE A 87 4.76 -6.35 -12.65
CA PHE A 87 4.96 -6.14 -14.08
C PHE A 87 5.56 -7.39 -14.78
N PRO A 88 4.98 -8.59 -14.59
CA PRO A 88 5.54 -9.82 -15.15
C PRO A 88 5.55 -9.82 -16.67
N ASP A 89 6.64 -10.32 -17.27
CA ASP A 89 6.80 -10.43 -18.73
C ASP A 89 6.53 -9.12 -19.49
N GLY A 90 6.81 -7.97 -18.87
CA GLY A 90 6.55 -6.67 -19.47
C GLY A 90 5.06 -6.28 -19.49
N LYS A 91 4.23 -6.93 -18.68
CA LYS A 91 2.78 -6.68 -18.61
C LYS A 91 2.38 -6.23 -17.20
N PRO A 92 1.70 -5.08 -17.05
CA PRO A 92 1.23 -4.63 -15.75
C PRO A 92 0.10 -5.52 -15.24
N CYS A 93 0.15 -5.85 -13.95
CA CYS A 93 -0.94 -6.55 -13.28
C CYS A 93 -2.20 -5.66 -13.20
N PRO A 94 -3.38 -6.11 -13.67
CA PRO A 94 -4.62 -5.32 -13.64
C PRO A 94 -5.03 -4.86 -12.24
N HIS A 95 -4.84 -5.71 -11.23
CA HIS A 95 -5.11 -5.34 -9.84
C HIS A 95 -4.22 -4.17 -9.41
N CYS A 96 -2.90 -4.29 -9.62
CA CYS A 96 -1.96 -3.22 -9.28
C CYS A 96 -2.27 -1.92 -10.02
N THR A 97 -2.69 -1.99 -11.29
CA THR A 97 -3.13 -0.80 -12.04
C THR A 97 -4.29 -0.09 -11.36
N ASN A 98 -5.29 -0.84 -10.86
CA ASN A 98 -6.39 -0.22 -10.12
C ASN A 98 -5.90 0.44 -8.82
N VAL A 99 -4.88 -0.14 -8.16
CA VAL A 99 -4.29 0.44 -6.93
C VAL A 99 -3.66 1.77 -7.25
N VAL A 100 -2.83 1.82 -8.29
CA VAL A 100 -2.18 3.06 -8.71
C VAL A 100 -3.21 4.09 -9.21
N ASN A 101 -4.29 3.70 -9.90
CA ASN A 101 -5.37 4.60 -10.27
C ASN A 101 -6.02 5.29 -9.06
N GLY A 102 -6.31 4.52 -8.00
CA GLY A 102 -6.87 5.07 -6.76
C GLY A 102 -5.91 6.02 -6.04
N LEU A 103 -4.63 5.65 -5.97
CA LEU A 103 -3.57 6.45 -5.38
C LEU A 103 -3.33 7.75 -6.16
N GLU A 104 -3.39 7.70 -7.49
CA GLU A 104 -3.26 8.88 -8.35
C GLU A 104 -4.32 9.92 -8.01
N GLY A 105 -5.56 9.49 -7.78
CA GLY A 105 -6.67 10.38 -7.41
C GLY A 105 -6.48 11.13 -6.09
N VAL A 106 -5.60 10.63 -5.19
CA VAL A 106 -5.28 11.26 -3.89
C VAL A 106 -3.82 11.72 -3.79
N ALA A 107 -3.06 11.62 -4.87
CA ALA A 107 -1.61 11.84 -4.87
C ALA A 107 -1.22 13.23 -4.37
N ALA A 108 -1.98 14.27 -4.75
CA ALA A 108 -1.77 15.63 -4.24
C ALA A 108 -1.92 15.73 -2.71
N THR A 109 -2.93 15.07 -2.14
CA THR A 109 -3.15 15.04 -0.69
C THR A 109 -2.05 14.26 0.01
N VAL A 110 -1.67 13.08 -0.50
CA VAL A 110 -0.55 12.28 0.02
C VAL A 110 0.75 13.09 -0.05
N GLY A 111 0.97 13.79 -1.16
CA GLY A 111 2.12 14.67 -1.40
C GLY A 111 2.24 15.79 -0.36
N ALA A 112 1.11 16.35 0.09
CA ALA A 112 1.05 17.38 1.12
C ALA A 112 1.24 16.85 2.56
N THR A 113 1.27 15.52 2.76
CA THR A 113 1.58 14.91 4.06
C THR A 113 3.08 14.82 4.30
N HIS A 114 3.47 14.49 5.54
CA HIS A 114 4.86 14.19 5.90
C HIS A 114 5.38 12.86 5.34
N ALA A 115 4.60 12.10 4.57
CA ALA A 115 5.05 10.81 4.03
C ALA A 115 5.72 10.96 2.66
N ASN A 116 6.84 10.29 2.47
CA ASN A 116 7.41 10.03 1.14
C ASN A 116 6.68 8.80 0.56
N PHE A 117 6.21 8.88 -0.67
CA PHE A 117 5.46 7.80 -1.32
C PHE A 117 5.89 7.64 -2.77
N VAL A 118 6.21 6.41 -3.17
CA VAL A 118 6.58 6.07 -4.56
C VAL A 118 5.97 4.73 -4.98
N VAL A 119 5.79 4.56 -6.29
CA VAL A 119 5.40 3.28 -6.91
C VAL A 119 6.61 2.72 -7.64
N VAL A 120 6.94 1.45 -7.40
CA VAL A 120 8.08 0.77 -8.03
C VAL A 120 7.57 -0.40 -8.87
N ALA A 121 8.07 -0.50 -10.10
CA ALA A 121 7.84 -1.64 -10.99
C ALA A 121 9.16 -2.31 -11.37
N LYS A 122 9.17 -3.65 -11.37
CA LYS A 122 10.30 -4.44 -11.86
C LYS A 122 10.21 -4.61 -13.38
N ALA A 123 10.42 -3.50 -14.09
CA ALA A 123 10.42 -3.42 -15.54
C ALA A 123 11.35 -2.29 -16.01
N PRO A 124 11.88 -2.33 -17.24
CA PRO A 124 12.66 -1.23 -17.81
C PRO A 124 11.95 0.13 -17.71
N HIS A 125 12.69 1.21 -17.45
CA HIS A 125 12.11 2.53 -17.17
C HIS A 125 11.25 3.09 -18.31
N ASP A 126 11.59 2.78 -19.55
CA ASP A 126 10.84 3.16 -20.76
C ASP A 126 9.46 2.48 -20.81
N GLN A 127 9.37 1.21 -20.40
CA GLN A 127 8.09 0.50 -20.27
C GLN A 127 7.23 1.08 -19.15
N VAL A 128 7.84 1.39 -18.00
CA VAL A 128 7.14 2.03 -16.87
C VAL A 128 6.62 3.41 -17.30
N ALA A 129 7.45 4.21 -17.98
CA ALA A 129 7.07 5.52 -18.47
C ALA A 129 5.94 5.47 -19.50
N ALA A 130 6.04 4.57 -20.49
CA ALA A 130 5.00 4.38 -21.50
C ALA A 130 3.67 3.96 -20.87
N TYR A 131 3.71 3.10 -19.85
CA TYR A 131 2.51 2.68 -19.16
C TYR A 131 1.90 3.78 -18.29
N ALA A 132 2.72 4.51 -17.53
CA ALA A 132 2.27 5.67 -16.76
C ALA A 132 1.57 6.71 -17.64
N ALA A 133 2.18 7.04 -18.80
CA ALA A 133 1.62 7.96 -19.78
C ALA A 133 0.29 7.47 -20.35
N LYS A 134 0.18 6.16 -20.67
CA LYS A 134 -1.08 5.55 -21.12
C LYS A 134 -2.19 5.67 -20.08
N MET A 135 -1.87 5.50 -18.80
CA MET A 135 -2.84 5.58 -17.71
C MET A 135 -3.13 7.01 -17.25
N GLY A 136 -2.33 7.99 -17.71
CA GLY A 136 -2.47 9.39 -17.33
C GLY A 136 -1.97 9.70 -15.92
N TRP A 137 -1.12 8.84 -15.33
CA TRP A 137 -0.53 9.08 -14.02
C TRP A 137 0.56 10.14 -14.12
N LYS A 138 0.36 11.25 -13.41
CA LYS A 138 1.17 12.46 -13.46
C LYS A 138 1.61 12.95 -12.08
N ASP A 139 0.85 12.64 -11.03
CA ASP A 139 1.04 13.17 -9.69
C ASP A 139 1.80 12.17 -8.79
N LEU A 140 1.83 10.89 -9.15
CA LEU A 140 2.66 9.87 -8.50
C LEU A 140 4.08 9.81 -9.07
N THR A 141 5.05 9.55 -8.18
CA THR A 141 6.41 9.20 -8.58
C THR A 141 6.50 7.70 -8.89
N LEU A 142 6.60 7.36 -10.17
CA LEU A 142 6.84 6.00 -10.65
C LEU A 142 8.33 5.76 -10.92
N LEU A 143 8.80 4.61 -10.45
CA LEU A 143 10.20 4.21 -10.50
C LEU A 143 10.34 2.80 -11.09
N SER A 144 11.42 2.61 -11.85
CA SER A 144 11.88 1.30 -12.29
C SER A 144 12.96 0.80 -11.34
N SER A 145 12.81 -0.46 -10.89
CA SER A 145 13.85 -1.20 -10.16
C SER A 145 14.64 -2.15 -11.06
N ALA A 146 14.50 -2.04 -12.39
CA ALA A 146 15.22 -2.89 -13.33
C ALA A 146 16.74 -2.83 -13.10
N GLY A 147 17.38 -4.00 -13.14
CA GLY A 147 18.81 -4.12 -12.87
C GLY A 147 19.20 -4.10 -11.38
N THR A 148 18.24 -4.04 -10.45
CA THR A 148 18.50 -4.15 -9.01
C THR A 148 17.90 -5.42 -8.39
N THR A 149 18.41 -5.81 -7.23
CA THR A 149 17.86 -6.89 -6.41
C THR A 149 16.78 -6.42 -5.44
N PHE A 150 16.38 -5.14 -5.45
CA PHE A 150 15.43 -4.56 -4.48
C PHE A 150 14.16 -5.40 -4.32
N ASN A 151 13.49 -5.75 -5.42
CA ASN A 151 12.27 -6.55 -5.37
C ASN A 151 12.52 -7.94 -4.77
N ALA A 152 13.66 -8.56 -5.05
CA ALA A 152 13.99 -9.87 -4.48
C ALA A 152 14.32 -9.78 -2.99
N ASP A 153 15.13 -8.80 -2.59
CA ASP A 153 15.55 -8.60 -1.20
C ASP A 153 14.38 -8.21 -0.27
N TYR A 154 13.29 -7.64 -0.82
CA TYR A 154 12.05 -7.32 -0.10
C TYR A 154 10.82 -8.09 -0.59
N TYR A 155 11.03 -9.28 -1.18
CA TYR A 155 10.00 -10.28 -1.54
C TYR A 155 8.89 -9.82 -2.51
N ALA A 156 9.07 -8.69 -3.19
CA ALA A 156 8.24 -8.28 -4.33
C ALA A 156 8.58 -9.06 -5.63
N GLU A 157 9.66 -9.84 -5.62
CA GLU A 157 10.05 -10.79 -6.67
C GLU A 157 10.62 -12.05 -6.01
N GLU A 158 10.14 -13.21 -6.39
CA GLU A 158 10.56 -14.51 -5.92
C GLU A 158 10.77 -15.45 -7.11
N ALA A 159 11.46 -16.56 -6.88
CA ALA A 159 11.61 -17.59 -7.91
C ALA A 159 10.22 -18.11 -8.36
N GLN A 160 10.07 -18.36 -9.66
CA GLN A 160 8.82 -18.85 -10.25
C GLN A 160 8.39 -20.17 -9.57
N GLY A 161 7.20 -20.19 -8.97
CA GLY A 161 6.68 -21.33 -8.19
C GLY A 161 6.92 -21.26 -6.67
N ALA A 162 7.65 -20.26 -6.18
CA ALA A 162 7.51 -19.80 -4.80
C ALA A 162 6.13 -19.12 -4.63
N ARG A 163 5.74 -18.71 -3.42
CA ARG A 163 4.43 -18.09 -3.11
C ARG A 163 4.13 -16.81 -3.91
N GLY A 164 5.06 -16.37 -4.77
CA GLY A 164 4.92 -15.32 -5.76
C GLY A 164 3.70 -15.42 -6.68
N GLY A 165 3.07 -14.28 -6.94
CA GLY A 165 2.05 -14.12 -7.97
C GLY A 165 2.56 -14.36 -9.40
N ALA A 166 1.79 -13.93 -10.41
CA ALA A 166 2.14 -14.12 -11.82
C ALA A 166 3.58 -13.64 -12.12
N GLY A 167 4.37 -14.48 -12.78
CA GLY A 167 5.78 -14.23 -13.09
C GLY A 167 6.71 -14.16 -11.88
N GLY A 168 6.29 -14.69 -10.73
CA GLY A 168 7.07 -14.67 -9.49
C GLY A 168 7.07 -13.31 -8.78
N GLN A 169 6.25 -12.35 -9.20
CA GLN A 169 6.19 -11.03 -8.55
C GLN A 169 5.03 -10.95 -7.56
N ASN A 170 5.24 -10.20 -6.48
CA ASN A 170 4.22 -9.91 -5.46
C ASN A 170 3.92 -8.42 -5.44
N SER A 171 2.65 -8.09 -5.22
CA SER A 171 2.28 -6.71 -4.90
C SER A 171 2.40 -6.48 -3.41
N LEU A 172 3.24 -5.51 -3.00
CA LEU A 172 3.55 -5.27 -1.60
C LEU A 172 3.64 -3.78 -1.29
N LEU A 173 3.17 -3.40 -0.10
CA LEU A 173 3.58 -2.16 0.55
C LEU A 173 4.77 -2.45 1.44
N THR A 174 5.85 -1.70 1.25
CA THR A 174 7.02 -1.72 2.12
C THR A 174 7.29 -0.31 2.64
N VAL A 175 7.53 -0.20 3.94
CA VAL A 175 7.83 1.05 4.64
C VAL A 175 9.25 1.00 5.15
N PHE A 176 10.02 2.03 4.81
CA PHE A 176 11.34 2.29 5.35
C PHE A 176 11.30 3.51 6.27
N ARG A 177 12.20 3.53 7.26
CA ARG A 177 12.44 4.68 8.12
C ARG A 177 13.90 5.10 8.05
N LYS A 178 14.14 6.41 7.91
CA LYS A 178 15.45 7.02 8.09
C LYS A 178 15.64 7.39 9.58
N LEU A 179 16.68 6.88 10.21
CA LEU A 179 16.97 7.16 11.62
C LEU A 179 17.76 8.47 11.75
N ASP A 180 17.90 8.96 12.99
CA ASP A 180 18.58 10.23 13.29
C ASP A 180 20.06 10.24 12.89
N ASP A 181 20.70 9.07 12.86
CA ASP A 181 22.08 8.89 12.39
C ASP A 181 22.20 8.86 10.85
N GLY A 182 21.08 8.98 10.13
CA GLY A 182 20.99 8.98 8.68
C GLY A 182 20.87 7.60 8.04
N SER A 183 20.98 6.51 8.82
CA SER A 183 20.79 5.14 8.33
C SER A 183 19.34 4.91 7.91
N VAL A 184 19.13 4.06 6.90
CA VAL A 184 17.80 3.68 6.44
C VAL A 184 17.54 2.23 6.83
N HIS A 185 16.40 2.00 7.46
CA HIS A 185 15.98 0.71 7.97
C HIS A 185 14.63 0.34 7.39
N HIS A 186 14.43 -0.96 7.15
CA HIS A 186 13.10 -1.52 7.00
C HIS A 186 12.28 -1.26 8.27
N HIS A 187 10.99 -0.97 8.12
CA HIS A 187 10.08 -0.75 9.23
C HIS A 187 8.88 -1.70 9.22
N TRP A 188 8.24 -1.88 8.07
CA TRP A 188 7.06 -2.75 7.93
C TRP A 188 6.84 -3.16 6.47
N THR A 189 6.39 -4.39 6.25
CA THR A 189 5.89 -4.87 4.95
C THR A 189 4.51 -5.49 5.13
N SER A 190 3.69 -5.47 4.09
CA SER A 190 2.38 -6.12 4.01
C SER A 190 2.50 -7.67 3.96
N GLU A 191 3.02 -8.28 5.04
CA GLU A 191 3.40 -9.69 5.10
C GLU A 191 2.23 -10.70 5.06
N MET A 192 0.97 -10.24 5.18
CA MET A 192 -0.20 -11.12 4.97
C MET A 192 -0.22 -11.74 3.56
N ALA A 193 0.36 -11.03 2.59
CA ALA A 193 0.57 -11.56 1.24
C ALA A 193 1.38 -12.87 1.27
N PHE A 194 2.34 -13.02 2.20
CA PHE A 194 3.14 -14.24 2.32
C PHE A 194 2.43 -15.35 3.07
N LYS A 195 1.59 -14.98 4.05
CA LYS A 195 0.98 -15.93 4.97
C LYS A 195 -0.16 -16.69 4.30
N ASP A 196 -1.10 -15.96 3.71
CA ASP A 196 -2.39 -16.48 3.25
C ASP A 196 -2.71 -16.09 1.79
N ASN A 197 -1.73 -15.54 1.06
CA ASN A 197 -1.96 -14.87 -0.25
C ASN A 197 -3.06 -13.81 -0.14
N ASP A 198 -3.12 -13.14 1.01
CA ASP A 198 -4.15 -12.19 1.39
C ASP A 198 -3.60 -10.77 1.32
N GLU A 199 -4.16 -9.99 0.42
CA GLU A 199 -3.80 -8.59 0.16
C GLU A 199 -4.49 -7.61 1.13
N SER A 200 -5.28 -8.12 2.09
CA SER A 200 -6.03 -7.33 3.08
C SER A 200 -5.16 -6.37 3.89
N SER A 201 -3.90 -6.73 4.10
CA SER A 201 -2.95 -5.90 4.84
C SER A 201 -2.64 -4.55 4.19
N PHE A 202 -2.92 -4.37 2.89
CA PHE A 202 -2.78 -3.07 2.23
C PHE A 202 -4.11 -2.47 1.71
N TRP A 203 -5.27 -3.06 2.02
CA TRP A 203 -6.57 -2.43 1.76
C TRP A 203 -6.72 -1.00 2.29
N PRO A 204 -6.06 -0.57 3.40
CA PRO A 204 -6.14 0.83 3.84
C PRO A 204 -5.59 1.87 2.85
N VAL A 205 -4.78 1.48 1.87
CA VAL A 205 -4.33 2.39 0.78
C VAL A 205 -5.20 2.29 -0.47
N TYR A 206 -6.22 1.44 -0.44
CA TYR A 206 -7.06 1.11 -1.59
C TYR A 206 -8.53 1.50 -1.34
N PRO A 207 -8.92 2.75 -1.67
CA PRO A 207 -10.26 3.25 -1.35
C PRO A 207 -11.39 2.49 -2.07
N LEU A 208 -11.11 1.79 -3.18
CA LEU A 208 -12.12 1.10 -3.98
C LEU A 208 -12.76 -0.10 -3.26
N PHE A 209 -11.99 -0.93 -2.54
CA PHE A 209 -12.57 -2.04 -1.75
C PHE A 209 -13.48 -1.54 -0.64
N GLY A 210 -13.15 -0.39 -0.05
CA GLY A 210 -13.99 0.25 0.96
C GLY A 210 -15.37 0.67 0.44
N ILE A 211 -15.53 0.91 -0.86
CA ILE A 211 -16.83 1.27 -1.46
C ILE A 211 -17.60 0.00 -1.88
N ILE A 212 -16.92 -0.95 -2.52
CA ILE A 212 -17.57 -2.16 -3.04
C ILE A 212 -18.05 -3.07 -1.89
N ASN A 213 -17.28 -3.19 -0.80
CA ASN A 213 -17.66 -4.01 0.35
C ASN A 213 -18.85 -3.44 1.15
N LEU A 214 -19.37 -2.26 0.80
CA LEU A 214 -20.58 -1.69 1.40
C LEU A 214 -21.86 -2.11 0.68
N THR A 215 -21.75 -2.76 -0.48
CA THR A 215 -22.91 -3.22 -1.26
C THR A 215 -23.19 -4.70 -0.98
N VAL A 216 -24.42 -5.13 -1.22
CA VAL A 216 -24.83 -6.53 -0.99
C VAL A 216 -24.24 -7.50 -2.03
N GLU A 217 -23.69 -6.95 -3.12
CA GLU A 217 -22.98 -7.63 -4.19
C GLU A 217 -21.45 -7.64 -4.00
N GLY A 218 -20.95 -7.20 -2.84
CA GLY A 218 -19.54 -6.92 -2.59
C GLY A 218 -18.65 -8.15 -2.45
N ASP A 219 -18.29 -8.77 -3.58
CA ASP A 219 -17.10 -9.61 -3.71
C ASP A 219 -16.35 -9.18 -4.99
N VAL A 220 -15.06 -8.84 -4.88
CA VAL A 220 -14.11 -8.74 -6.01
C VAL A 220 -12.86 -9.53 -5.68
#